data_AF-E6TQQ5-F1
#
_entry.id   AF-E6TQQ5-F1
#
_cell.length_a   1.000
_cell.length_b   1.000
_cell.length_c   1.000
_cell.angle_alpha   90.00
_cell.angle_beta   90.00
_cell.angle_gamma   90.00
#
_symmetry.space_group_name_H-M   'P 1'
#
loop_
_entity.id
_entity.type
_entity.pdbx_description
1 polymer ?
#
loop_
_entity_poly.entity_id
_entity_poly.type
_entity_poly.pdbx_seq_one_letter_code
_entity_poly.pdbx_strand_id
1 'polypeptide(L)'
;MNMKRLIPFFTALMLFIITATAFYIWGSEDASEPISASVMDDDNMEDSEDNSDSNDNGSNNNVNNSVDGDGSTIDNEITNEIYGSGEINSTIENEIHGENGEVNNSIDNTIEGNGGTVDNNIRNDITGDGNITNNIINNITNNIVSDNGDENGNGNGNGENGNGEENGEENGTDNGNGNGDGNGNGEDVPDQVWGVDSASLTTDEMLACVRENFGDPQVWGRYLGDKEGVSYGLTPEGRDLLHENDIQILVIWNHFEDATGYDKGVSEAEDAIDMARDFGVPEGVALFANVEPIYPIDSGFLLGWYETLQDSEYEAGVYGIFSPDEELYVAFETAAEENENILEDYYVWTASPYHGITTEENAPDYNPEAPEGATLAGWQYGIDAEACNIDTVWFEGEALDVFW
;
A
#
# COMPACT_ATOMS: atom_id res chain seq x y z
N MET A 1 20.19 -69.85 -33.87
CA MET A 1 20.41 -68.40 -33.70
C MET A 1 19.07 -67.72 -33.92
N ASN A 2 18.39 -67.34 -32.84
CA ASN A 2 16.99 -66.92 -32.87
C ASN A 2 16.90 -65.39 -32.91
N MET A 3 16.39 -64.89 -34.04
CA MET A 3 16.29 -63.48 -34.44
C MET A 3 15.37 -62.63 -33.54
N LYS A 4 14.74 -63.23 -32.52
CA LYS A 4 13.82 -62.55 -31.58
C LYS A 4 14.51 -61.89 -30.38
N ARG A 5 15.83 -62.07 -30.18
CA ARG A 5 16.58 -61.42 -29.10
C ARG A 5 17.40 -60.20 -29.51
N LEU A 6 17.46 -59.85 -30.80
CA LEU A 6 18.19 -58.67 -31.30
C LEU A 6 17.31 -57.43 -31.52
N ILE A 7 15.98 -57.60 -31.52
CA ILE A 7 15.02 -56.51 -31.76
C ILE A 7 15.15 -55.35 -30.74
N PRO A 8 15.28 -55.58 -29.42
CA PRO A 8 15.35 -54.46 -28.47
C PRO A 8 16.68 -53.67 -28.55
N PHE A 9 17.76 -54.31 -29.02
CA PHE A 9 19.05 -53.64 -29.19
C PHE A 9 19.09 -52.74 -30.43
N PHE A 10 18.40 -53.12 -31.51
CA PHE A 10 18.32 -52.29 -32.71
C PHE A 10 17.42 -51.06 -32.51
N THR A 11 16.34 -51.17 -31.72
CA THR A 11 15.49 -50.02 -31.41
C THR A 11 16.17 -49.00 -30.49
N ALA A 12 16.97 -49.45 -29.52
CA ALA A 12 17.71 -48.55 -28.63
C ALA A 12 18.86 -47.82 -29.36
N LEU A 13 19.57 -48.51 -30.25
CA LEU A 13 20.65 -47.89 -31.05
C LEU A 13 20.11 -46.88 -32.07
N MET A 14 18.94 -47.15 -32.66
CA MET A 14 18.31 -46.23 -33.61
C MET A 14 17.77 -44.96 -32.92
N LEU A 15 17.26 -45.07 -31.67
CA LEU A 15 16.83 -43.91 -30.89
C LEU A 15 18.03 -43.02 -30.51
N PHE A 16 19.17 -43.61 -30.14
CA PHE A 16 20.38 -42.87 -29.76
C PHE A 16 21.03 -42.13 -30.94
N ILE A 17 20.94 -42.68 -32.15
CA ILE A 17 21.47 -42.02 -33.36
C ILE A 17 20.56 -40.86 -33.80
N ILE A 18 19.25 -40.97 -33.60
CA ILE A 18 18.28 -39.90 -33.92
C ILE A 18 18.42 -38.72 -32.95
N THR A 19 18.65 -38.96 -31.66
CA THR A 19 18.85 -37.88 -30.68
C THR A 19 20.22 -37.19 -30.83
N ALA A 20 21.28 -37.95 -31.11
CA ALA A 20 22.61 -37.38 -31.33
C ALA A 20 22.73 -36.57 -32.64
N THR A 21 21.93 -36.89 -33.66
CA THR A 21 21.90 -36.10 -34.91
C THR A 21 21.01 -34.87 -34.80
N ALA A 22 19.95 -34.88 -33.98
CA ALA A 22 19.15 -33.70 -33.68
C ALA A 22 19.96 -32.62 -32.93
N PHE A 23 20.78 -33.02 -31.94
CA PHE A 23 21.68 -32.11 -31.22
C PHE A 23 22.80 -31.51 -32.09
N TYR A 24 23.26 -32.23 -33.12
CA TYR A 24 24.32 -31.74 -34.02
C TYR A 24 23.78 -30.86 -35.16
N ILE A 25 22.50 -30.98 -35.51
CA ILE A 25 21.87 -30.19 -36.58
C ILE A 25 21.23 -28.90 -36.03
N TRP A 26 20.81 -28.87 -34.76
CA TRP A 26 20.26 -27.67 -34.12
C TRP A 26 21.18 -26.99 -33.10
N GLY A 27 22.34 -27.57 -32.80
CA GLY A 27 23.31 -27.01 -31.85
C GLY A 27 24.39 -26.11 -32.47
N SER A 28 24.26 -25.69 -33.73
CA SER A 28 25.25 -24.79 -34.35
C SER A 28 24.62 -23.86 -35.40
N GLU A 29 24.36 -22.60 -35.02
CA GLU A 29 24.34 -21.39 -35.85
C GLU A 29 24.06 -20.22 -34.88
N ASP A 30 25.08 -19.58 -34.31
CA ASP A 30 25.92 -18.47 -34.80
C ASP A 30 25.45 -17.13 -34.22
N ALA A 31 26.40 -16.39 -33.68
CA ALA A 31 26.20 -15.11 -33.02
C ALA A 31 25.82 -14.04 -34.06
N SER A 32 24.78 -13.26 -33.78
CA SER A 32 24.49 -12.06 -34.58
C SER A 32 24.14 -10.86 -33.70
N GLU A 33 24.73 -9.72 -34.08
CA GLU A 33 24.76 -8.42 -33.44
C GLU A 33 23.37 -7.78 -33.23
N PRO A 34 23.22 -6.79 -32.31
CA PRO A 34 21.94 -6.14 -32.05
C PRO A 34 21.40 -5.43 -33.29
N ILE A 35 20.18 -5.79 -33.68
CA ILE A 35 19.41 -5.15 -34.76
C ILE A 35 18.74 -3.91 -34.18
N SER A 36 19.15 -2.72 -34.63
CA SER A 36 18.36 -1.50 -34.46
C SER A 36 17.18 -1.52 -35.44
N ALA A 37 15.95 -1.50 -34.95
CA ALA A 37 14.78 -1.30 -35.79
C ALA A 37 14.64 0.19 -36.14
N SER A 38 14.61 0.47 -37.44
CA SER A 38 14.47 1.78 -38.06
C SER A 38 13.02 2.27 -38.08
N VAL A 39 12.84 3.56 -37.80
CA VAL A 39 11.67 4.39 -38.13
C VAL A 39 11.23 4.16 -39.58
N MET A 40 9.94 3.92 -39.81
CA MET A 40 9.31 4.08 -41.11
C MET A 40 8.15 5.07 -41.00
N ASP A 41 8.37 6.23 -41.59
CA ASP A 41 7.38 7.26 -41.89
C ASP A 41 6.53 6.89 -43.13
N ASP A 42 5.25 7.26 -42.99
CA ASP A 42 4.33 7.87 -43.96
C ASP A 42 3.42 7.06 -44.92
N ASP A 43 2.26 7.70 -45.10
CA ASP A 43 1.26 7.63 -46.17
C ASP A 43 0.23 6.48 -46.18
N ASN A 44 -0.91 6.70 -45.50
CA ASN A 44 -2.20 6.66 -46.21
C ASN A 44 -3.32 7.44 -45.49
N MET A 45 -3.67 8.58 -46.09
CA MET A 45 -4.75 9.48 -45.72
C MET A 45 -5.96 9.15 -46.62
N GLU A 46 -7.08 8.69 -46.05
CA GLU A 46 -8.39 8.75 -46.70
C GLU A 46 -9.45 9.22 -45.69
N ASP A 47 -10.04 10.38 -46.01
CA ASP A 47 -11.10 11.07 -45.28
C ASP A 47 -12.32 10.18 -45.04
N SER A 48 -12.78 10.15 -43.78
CA SER A 48 -14.20 10.06 -43.47
C SER A 48 -14.58 11.23 -42.58
N GLU A 49 -15.25 12.23 -43.17
CA GLU A 49 -15.98 13.26 -42.44
C GLU A 49 -17.05 12.59 -41.57
N ASP A 50 -16.79 12.48 -40.27
CA ASP A 50 -17.85 12.41 -39.27
C ASP A 50 -17.81 13.68 -38.43
N ASN A 51 -18.93 14.38 -38.45
CA ASN A 51 -19.11 15.66 -37.82
C ASN A 51 -19.75 15.40 -36.45
N SER A 52 -18.93 15.22 -35.43
CA SER A 52 -19.33 15.31 -34.03
C SER A 52 -18.21 15.96 -33.21
N ASP A 53 -18.50 17.12 -32.64
CA ASP A 53 -17.72 17.78 -31.60
C ASP A 53 -17.36 16.78 -30.48
N SER A 54 -16.09 16.40 -30.36
CA SER A 54 -15.51 15.80 -29.16
C SER A 54 -14.00 16.07 -29.15
N ASN A 55 -13.57 17.00 -28.30
CA ASN A 55 -12.16 17.19 -27.95
C ASN A 55 -11.74 16.03 -27.05
N ASP A 56 -11.32 14.90 -27.62
CA ASP A 56 -10.78 13.77 -26.87
C ASP A 56 -9.27 13.72 -27.09
N ASN A 57 -8.50 14.16 -26.09
CA ASN A 57 -7.03 14.16 -26.17
C ASN A 57 -6.54 12.94 -25.40
N GLY A 58 -6.10 11.88 -26.08
CA GLY A 58 -5.68 10.65 -25.40
C GLY A 58 -4.52 9.97 -26.08
N SER A 59 -3.68 9.28 -25.30
CA SER A 59 -2.56 8.46 -25.78
C SER A 59 -2.72 7.02 -25.29
N ASN A 60 -2.49 6.04 -26.16
CA ASN A 60 -2.55 4.63 -25.80
C ASN A 60 -1.35 3.88 -26.38
N ASN A 61 -0.50 3.33 -25.51
CA ASN A 61 0.66 2.54 -25.88
C ASN A 61 0.48 1.10 -25.45
N ASN A 62 0.77 0.16 -26.33
CA ASN A 62 0.78 -1.26 -26.01
C ASN A 62 2.05 -1.90 -26.57
N VAL A 63 2.94 -2.36 -25.69
CA VAL A 63 4.25 -2.90 -26.04
C VAL A 63 4.34 -4.34 -25.56
N ASN A 64 4.44 -5.28 -26.50
CA ASN A 64 4.53 -6.70 -26.17
C ASN A 64 5.84 -7.28 -26.71
N ASN A 65 6.73 -7.70 -25.81
CA ASN A 65 7.98 -8.37 -26.14
C ASN A 65 7.96 -9.81 -25.66
N SER A 66 8.43 -10.73 -26.50
CA SER A 66 8.62 -12.13 -26.14
C SER A 66 9.93 -12.61 -26.73
N VAL A 67 10.83 -13.11 -25.89
CA VAL A 67 12.19 -13.50 -26.26
C VAL A 67 12.51 -14.90 -25.74
N ASP A 68 12.92 -15.79 -26.63
CA ASP A 68 13.44 -17.11 -26.29
C ASP A 68 14.98 -17.09 -26.27
N GLY A 69 15.58 -17.28 -25.11
CA GLY A 69 17.03 -17.42 -24.98
C GLY A 69 17.60 -16.96 -23.64
N ASP A 70 18.69 -17.60 -23.22
CA ASP A 70 19.41 -17.26 -22.00
C ASP A 70 20.16 -15.92 -22.14
N GLY A 71 20.15 -15.10 -21.08
CA GLY A 71 20.83 -13.81 -21.04
C GLY A 71 20.14 -12.71 -21.85
N SER A 72 18.86 -12.86 -22.14
CA SER A 72 18.09 -11.91 -22.94
C SER A 72 17.80 -10.62 -22.17
N THR A 73 17.91 -9.47 -22.86
CA THR A 73 17.56 -8.17 -22.31
C THR A 73 16.42 -7.56 -23.11
N ILE A 74 15.40 -7.05 -22.42
CA ILE A 74 14.30 -6.28 -23.00
C ILE A 74 14.29 -4.90 -22.37
N ASP A 75 14.42 -3.86 -23.19
CA ASP A 75 14.34 -2.47 -22.76
C ASP A 75 13.14 -1.79 -23.45
N ASN A 76 12.22 -1.23 -22.66
CA ASN A 76 11.09 -0.46 -23.15
C ASN A 76 11.14 0.97 -22.62
N GLU A 77 10.90 1.92 -23.50
CA GLU A 77 10.78 3.34 -23.17
C GLU A 77 9.52 3.89 -23.84
N ILE A 78 8.60 4.40 -23.02
CA ILE A 78 7.37 5.04 -23.46
C ILE A 78 7.37 6.45 -22.89
N THR A 79 7.15 7.45 -23.74
CA THR A 79 6.94 8.83 -23.29
C THR A 79 5.64 9.36 -23.87
N ASN A 80 4.76 9.84 -23.01
CA ASN A 80 3.50 10.46 -23.40
C ASN A 80 3.45 11.90 -22.90
N GLU A 81 3.00 12.80 -23.75
CA GLU A 81 2.79 14.20 -23.40
C GLU A 81 1.45 14.67 -23.98
N ILE A 82 0.53 15.08 -23.11
CA ILE A 82 -0.78 15.61 -23.49
C ILE A 82 -0.88 17.04 -22.96
N TYR A 83 -1.35 17.96 -23.81
CA TYR A 83 -1.68 19.33 -23.40
C TYR A 83 -3.20 19.52 -23.35
N GLY A 84 -3.74 20.01 -22.23
CA GLY A 84 -5.17 20.06 -21.95
C GLY A 84 -5.64 18.85 -21.15
N SER A 85 -6.94 18.55 -21.21
CA SER A 85 -7.48 17.38 -20.51
C SER A 85 -7.39 16.13 -21.36
N GLY A 86 -6.98 15.00 -20.77
CA GLY A 86 -6.80 13.78 -21.53
C GLY A 86 -6.48 12.50 -20.76
N GLU A 87 -6.47 11.38 -21.46
CA GLU A 87 -6.21 10.05 -20.89
C GLU A 87 -4.96 9.43 -21.51
N ILE A 88 -4.04 8.94 -20.68
CA ILE A 88 -2.87 8.16 -21.13
C ILE A 88 -3.02 6.74 -20.61
N ASN A 89 -2.96 5.77 -21.50
CA ASN A 89 -2.92 4.36 -21.18
C ASN A 89 -1.61 3.78 -21.72
N SER A 90 -0.78 3.13 -20.90
CA SER A 90 0.44 2.47 -21.37
C SER A 90 0.53 1.06 -20.80
N THR A 91 0.38 0.06 -21.66
CA THR A 91 0.55 -1.35 -21.32
C THR A 91 1.87 -1.86 -21.87
N ILE A 92 2.66 -2.55 -21.05
CA ILE A 92 3.87 -3.27 -21.46
C ILE A 92 3.79 -4.70 -20.96
N GLU A 93 3.92 -5.67 -21.85
CA GLU A 93 4.05 -7.09 -21.52
C GLU A 93 5.39 -7.61 -22.02
N ASN A 94 6.25 -8.07 -21.12
CA ASN A 94 7.54 -8.66 -21.46
C ASN A 94 7.56 -10.12 -21.03
N GLU A 95 7.92 -11.00 -21.94
CA GLU A 95 8.10 -12.42 -21.71
C GLU A 95 9.53 -12.82 -22.11
N ILE A 96 10.27 -13.43 -21.19
CA ILE A 96 11.57 -14.04 -21.48
C ILE A 96 11.46 -15.52 -21.12
N HIS A 97 11.69 -16.37 -22.11
CA HIS A 97 11.86 -17.81 -21.94
C HIS A 97 13.35 -18.15 -22.01
N GLY A 98 14.02 -18.13 -20.86
CA GLY A 98 15.45 -18.35 -20.73
C GLY A 98 15.98 -18.00 -19.35
N GLU A 99 17.21 -18.39 -19.05
CA GLU A 99 17.87 -18.07 -17.79
C GLU A 99 18.56 -16.69 -17.83
N ASN A 100 18.63 -15.98 -16.70
CA ASN A 100 19.33 -14.69 -16.56
C ASN A 100 18.78 -13.55 -17.43
N GLY A 101 17.46 -13.41 -17.50
CA GLY A 101 16.81 -12.31 -18.23
C GLY A 101 16.91 -10.97 -17.50
N GLU A 102 17.04 -9.90 -18.27
CA GLU A 102 16.97 -8.52 -17.78
C GLU A 102 15.81 -7.79 -18.47
N VAL A 103 14.97 -7.11 -17.71
CA VAL A 103 13.88 -6.31 -18.27
C VAL A 103 13.87 -4.93 -17.64
N ASN A 104 14.04 -3.90 -18.48
CA ASN A 104 13.96 -2.51 -18.06
C ASN A 104 12.78 -1.85 -18.76
N ASN A 105 11.81 -1.36 -18.00
CA ASN A 105 10.69 -0.58 -18.51
C ASN A 105 10.76 0.83 -17.96
N SER A 106 10.70 1.83 -18.82
CA SER A 106 10.63 3.24 -18.48
C SER A 106 9.38 3.83 -19.12
N ILE A 107 8.48 4.39 -18.32
CA ILE A 107 7.30 5.09 -18.81
C ILE A 107 7.26 6.48 -18.20
N ASP A 108 7.34 7.52 -19.03
CA ASP A 108 7.22 8.91 -18.61
C ASP A 108 5.97 9.53 -19.23
N ASN A 109 4.94 9.75 -18.41
CA ASN A 109 3.70 10.37 -18.83
C ASN A 109 3.59 11.78 -18.27
N THR A 110 3.27 12.74 -19.12
CA THR A 110 3.00 14.12 -18.73
C THR A 110 1.66 14.58 -19.30
N ILE A 111 0.81 15.16 -18.46
CA ILE A 111 -0.42 15.84 -18.88
C ILE A 111 -0.35 17.27 -18.36
N GLU A 112 -0.24 18.26 -19.24
CA GLU A 112 -0.24 19.68 -18.90
C GLU A 112 -1.61 20.31 -19.26
N GLY A 113 -2.54 20.36 -18.30
CA GLY A 113 -3.87 20.93 -18.48
C GLY A 113 -4.83 20.63 -17.33
N ASN A 114 -6.09 21.03 -17.45
CA ASN A 114 -7.08 20.95 -16.37
C ASN A 114 -7.68 19.53 -16.21
N GLY A 115 -6.83 18.58 -15.79
CA GLY A 115 -7.20 17.23 -15.40
C GLY A 115 -6.94 16.17 -16.47
N GLY A 116 -6.62 14.94 -16.04
CA GLY A 116 -6.39 13.81 -16.93
C GLY A 116 -6.18 12.52 -16.15
N THR A 117 -6.28 11.38 -16.82
CA THR A 117 -6.04 10.06 -16.22
C THR A 117 -4.80 9.44 -16.84
N VAL A 118 -4.02 8.73 -16.04
CA VAL A 118 -2.84 8.00 -16.53
C VAL A 118 -2.85 6.59 -15.94
N ASP A 119 -3.04 5.60 -16.79
CA ASP A 119 -3.04 4.19 -16.44
C ASP A 119 -1.82 3.52 -17.06
N ASN A 120 -0.94 2.96 -16.23
CA ASN A 120 0.22 2.19 -16.69
C ASN A 120 0.11 0.75 -16.20
N ASN A 121 0.19 -0.21 -17.10
CA ASN A 121 0.15 -1.63 -16.78
C ASN A 121 1.42 -2.30 -17.30
N ILE A 122 2.28 -2.81 -16.42
CA ILE A 122 3.49 -3.51 -16.83
C ILE A 122 3.46 -4.93 -16.27
N ARG A 123 3.54 -5.92 -17.16
CA ARG A 123 3.70 -7.33 -16.84
C ARG A 123 5.06 -7.82 -17.33
N ASN A 124 5.86 -8.36 -16.43
CA ASN A 124 7.13 -9.01 -16.77
C ASN A 124 7.07 -10.48 -16.35
N ASP A 125 7.28 -11.39 -17.29
CA ASP A 125 7.22 -12.84 -17.10
C ASP A 125 8.54 -13.46 -17.58
N ILE A 126 9.38 -13.89 -16.65
CA ILE A 126 10.67 -14.51 -16.98
C ILE A 126 10.68 -15.95 -16.47
N THR A 127 10.76 -16.90 -17.40
CA THR A 127 10.64 -18.33 -17.14
C THR A 127 11.87 -19.08 -17.65
N GLY A 128 12.40 -20.03 -16.87
CA GLY A 128 13.56 -20.83 -17.26
C GLY A 128 13.70 -22.12 -16.46
N ASP A 129 14.43 -23.11 -17.01
CA ASP A 129 14.55 -24.46 -16.44
C ASP A 129 15.75 -24.63 -15.48
N GLY A 130 16.56 -23.58 -15.24
CA GLY A 130 17.77 -23.62 -14.41
C GLY A 130 17.87 -22.53 -13.33
N ASN A 131 19.08 -22.04 -13.03
CA ASN A 131 19.28 -21.06 -11.94
C ASN A 131 18.89 -19.67 -12.44
N ILE A 132 17.70 -19.24 -12.07
CA ILE A 132 17.12 -17.97 -12.51
C ILE A 132 17.66 -16.82 -11.65
N THR A 133 18.47 -15.94 -12.24
CA THR A 133 18.83 -14.63 -11.67
C THR A 133 18.24 -13.55 -12.56
N ASN A 134 17.08 -13.01 -12.20
CA ASN A 134 16.41 -12.00 -13.01
C ASN A 134 16.65 -10.60 -12.44
N ASN A 135 16.82 -9.62 -13.33
CA ASN A 135 16.84 -8.21 -12.96
C ASN A 135 15.69 -7.49 -13.68
N ILE A 136 14.75 -6.94 -12.92
CA ILE A 136 13.58 -6.26 -13.47
C ILE A 136 13.54 -4.86 -12.86
N ILE A 137 13.55 -3.84 -13.71
CA ILE A 137 13.48 -2.44 -13.30
C ILE A 137 12.30 -1.80 -14.04
N ASN A 138 11.31 -1.31 -13.30
CA ASN A 138 10.18 -0.56 -13.85
C ASN A 138 10.22 0.86 -13.27
N ASN A 139 10.55 1.84 -14.11
CA ASN A 139 10.53 3.26 -13.75
C ASN A 139 9.31 3.89 -14.40
N ILE A 140 8.39 4.43 -13.59
CA ILE A 140 7.20 5.11 -14.09
C ILE A 140 7.15 6.51 -13.48
N THR A 141 7.15 7.53 -14.33
CA THR A 141 6.95 8.93 -13.94
C THR A 141 5.63 9.41 -14.50
N ASN A 142 4.71 9.85 -13.65
CA ASN A 142 3.46 10.47 -14.08
C ASN A 142 3.41 11.91 -13.56
N ASN A 143 3.30 12.88 -14.47
CA ASN A 143 3.28 14.29 -14.14
C ASN A 143 2.02 14.97 -14.70
N ILE A 144 1.05 15.27 -13.84
CA ILE A 144 -0.18 15.98 -14.24
C ILE A 144 -0.11 17.41 -13.70
N VAL A 145 0.09 18.38 -14.60
CA VAL A 145 0.24 19.79 -14.28
C VAL A 145 -1.04 20.53 -14.63
N SER A 146 -1.75 21.05 -13.63
CA SER A 146 -2.94 21.88 -13.85
C SER A 146 -2.56 23.34 -14.15
N ASP A 147 -3.07 23.88 -15.27
CA ASP A 147 -2.85 25.27 -15.67
C ASP A 147 -3.80 26.19 -14.89
N ASN A 148 -3.46 26.46 -13.64
CA ASN A 148 -4.13 27.51 -12.85
C ASN A 148 -3.66 28.88 -13.37
N GLY A 149 -4.34 29.36 -14.41
CA GLY A 149 -4.21 30.74 -14.86
C GLY A 149 -4.46 31.72 -13.71
N ASP A 150 -3.43 32.50 -13.37
CA ASP A 150 -3.49 33.65 -12.47
C ASP A 150 -4.61 34.64 -12.86
N GLU A 151 -5.81 34.51 -12.29
CA GLU A 151 -6.80 35.59 -12.29
C GLU A 151 -6.55 36.55 -11.12
N ASN A 152 -5.61 37.46 -11.36
CA ASN A 152 -5.36 38.64 -10.56
C ASN A 152 -6.54 39.65 -10.69
N GLY A 153 -7.61 39.42 -9.95
CA GLY A 153 -8.84 40.24 -9.92
C GLY A 153 -8.83 41.31 -8.83
N ASN A 154 -8.22 42.46 -9.15
CA ASN A 154 -8.21 43.70 -8.35
C ASN A 154 -9.63 44.25 -8.05
N GLY A 155 -9.99 44.43 -6.78
CA GLY A 155 -11.30 44.92 -6.35
C GLY A 155 -11.29 45.71 -5.04
N ASN A 156 -10.53 46.80 -5.00
CA ASN A 156 -10.56 47.80 -3.92
C ASN A 156 -11.92 48.55 -3.87
N GLY A 157 -12.56 48.61 -2.70
CA GLY A 157 -13.86 49.25 -2.51
C GLY A 157 -14.18 49.61 -1.05
N ASN A 158 -13.46 50.61 -0.54
CA ASN A 158 -13.65 51.24 0.77
C ASN A 158 -15.03 51.95 0.90
N GLY A 159 -15.66 51.93 2.08
CA GLY A 159 -16.89 52.68 2.36
C GLY A 159 -17.43 52.57 3.78
N GLU A 160 -16.99 53.48 4.65
CA GLU A 160 -17.41 53.67 6.05
C GLU A 160 -18.89 54.07 6.28
N ASN A 161 -19.29 53.89 7.56
CA ASN A 161 -20.21 54.68 8.41
C ASN A 161 -21.65 54.22 8.64
N GLY A 162 -21.98 54.07 9.94
CA GLY A 162 -23.34 54.29 10.45
C GLY A 162 -23.64 53.73 11.85
N ASN A 163 -23.31 54.51 12.90
CA ASN A 163 -23.72 54.40 14.31
C ASN A 163 -25.16 53.91 14.59
N GLY A 164 -25.34 53.29 15.77
CA GLY A 164 -26.62 53.26 16.48
C GLY A 164 -26.62 52.41 17.76
N GLU A 165 -26.10 52.97 18.86
CA GLU A 165 -26.34 52.49 20.23
C GLU A 165 -27.84 52.58 20.59
N GLU A 166 -28.38 51.60 21.33
CA GLU A 166 -29.09 51.88 22.59
C GLU A 166 -29.36 50.60 23.41
N ASN A 167 -29.36 50.80 24.73
CA ASN A 167 -29.26 49.84 25.82
C ASN A 167 -30.59 49.19 26.22
N GLY A 168 -30.49 48.06 26.92
CA GLY A 168 -31.56 47.48 27.72
C GLY A 168 -31.05 46.41 28.69
N GLU A 169 -30.46 46.84 29.80
CA GLU A 169 -30.21 46.02 30.98
C GLU A 169 -31.54 45.63 31.67
N GLU A 170 -31.68 44.39 32.13
CA GLU A 170 -32.17 44.16 33.49
C GLU A 170 -31.72 42.79 34.05
N ASN A 171 -31.43 42.83 35.36
CA ASN A 171 -30.69 41.90 36.19
C ASN A 171 -31.56 40.80 36.85
N GLY A 172 -30.88 39.75 37.32
CA GLY A 172 -31.24 39.00 38.54
C GLY A 172 -30.95 37.51 38.47
N THR A 173 -29.77 37.02 38.89
CA THR A 173 -29.43 36.46 40.24
C THR A 173 -30.25 35.20 40.59
N ASP A 174 -29.72 34.05 41.02
CA ASP A 174 -28.59 33.83 41.94
C ASP A 174 -28.23 32.32 42.06
N ASN A 175 -26.95 32.08 42.31
CA ASN A 175 -26.29 31.07 43.17
C ASN A 175 -26.38 29.54 42.97
N GLY A 176 -25.17 28.94 42.89
CA GLY A 176 -24.87 27.53 43.17
C GLY A 176 -23.37 27.20 43.06
N ASN A 177 -22.62 27.53 44.11
CA ASN A 177 -21.15 27.51 44.29
C ASN A 177 -20.50 26.12 44.50
N GLY A 178 -19.22 25.95 44.09
CA GLY A 178 -18.30 24.89 44.54
C GLY A 178 -17.29 24.43 43.46
N ASN A 179 -16.21 25.17 43.14
CA ASN A 179 -14.90 25.27 43.82
C ASN A 179 -13.98 24.04 43.66
N GLY A 180 -12.92 24.19 42.86
CA GLY A 180 -11.82 23.24 42.72
C GLY A 180 -10.74 23.79 41.78
N ASP A 181 -9.71 24.40 42.36
CA ASP A 181 -8.52 24.95 41.70
C ASP A 181 -7.72 23.88 40.93
N GLY A 182 -7.18 24.25 39.76
CA GLY A 182 -6.24 23.43 39.01
C GLY A 182 -5.76 24.10 37.73
N ASN A 183 -4.84 25.06 37.85
CA ASN A 183 -4.12 25.65 36.73
C ASN A 183 -3.13 24.65 36.14
N GLY A 184 -3.40 24.17 34.93
CA GLY A 184 -2.45 23.48 34.05
C GLY A 184 -2.91 23.60 32.61
N ASN A 185 -2.16 24.33 31.78
CA ASN A 185 -2.22 24.15 30.34
C ASN A 185 -1.68 22.75 30.05
N GLY A 186 -2.57 21.77 29.94
CA GLY A 186 -2.35 20.55 29.17
C GLY A 186 -3.47 20.54 28.14
N GLU A 187 -3.15 20.34 26.87
CA GLU A 187 -4.19 19.98 25.91
C GLU A 187 -4.78 18.66 26.43
N ASP A 188 -6.08 18.63 26.68
CA ASP A 188 -6.77 17.42 27.14
C ASP A 188 -6.69 16.41 25.99
N VAL A 189 -5.83 15.39 26.14
CA VAL A 189 -5.78 14.25 25.20
C VAL A 189 -7.17 13.59 25.21
N PRO A 190 -7.84 13.43 24.06
CA PRO A 190 -9.16 12.81 24.02
C PRO A 190 -9.07 11.36 24.51
N ASP A 191 -10.10 10.86 25.21
CA ASP A 191 -10.10 9.46 25.69
C ASP A 191 -10.03 8.47 24.51
N GLN A 192 -10.77 8.74 23.42
CA GLN A 192 -10.75 7.98 22.17
C GLN A 192 -10.90 8.92 20.97
N VAL A 193 -10.38 8.48 19.82
CA VAL A 193 -10.60 9.17 18.53
C VAL A 193 -11.05 8.20 17.46
N TRP A 194 -11.87 8.70 16.53
CA TRP A 194 -12.33 7.92 15.40
C TRP A 194 -11.31 7.97 14.26
N GLY A 195 -11.16 6.87 13.55
CA GLY A 195 -10.32 6.83 12.37
C GLY A 195 -10.65 5.64 11.47
N VAL A 196 -9.76 5.41 10.52
CA VAL A 196 -9.92 4.37 9.51
C VAL A 196 -8.60 3.65 9.27
N ASP A 197 -8.64 2.54 8.57
CA ASP A 197 -7.46 1.98 7.91
C ASP A 197 -7.82 1.54 6.49
N SER A 198 -6.82 1.38 5.63
CA SER A 198 -7.06 0.99 4.24
C SER A 198 -5.91 0.20 3.64
N ALA A 199 -6.23 -0.80 2.83
CA ALA A 199 -5.28 -1.45 1.94
C ALA A 199 -5.01 -0.63 0.66
N SER A 200 -5.96 0.22 0.27
CA SER A 200 -5.83 1.14 -0.86
C SER A 200 -4.91 2.33 -0.54
N LEU A 201 -4.36 2.96 -1.60
CA LEU A 201 -3.63 4.22 -1.50
C LEU A 201 -4.47 5.32 -0.85
N THR A 202 -3.80 6.18 -0.09
CA THR A 202 -4.40 7.39 0.49
C THR A 202 -4.20 8.55 -0.47
N THR A 203 -5.21 8.85 -1.28
CA THR A 203 -5.25 10.00 -2.18
C THR A 203 -6.22 11.07 -1.67
N ASP A 204 -6.18 12.28 -2.24
CA ASP A 204 -7.16 13.33 -1.96
C ASP A 204 -8.60 12.84 -2.17
N GLU A 205 -8.85 12.05 -3.22
CA GLU A 205 -10.17 11.47 -3.50
C GLU A 205 -10.59 10.46 -2.43
N MET A 206 -9.66 9.62 -1.97
CA MET A 206 -9.96 8.67 -0.89
C MET A 206 -10.29 9.41 0.41
N LEU A 207 -9.47 10.40 0.79
CA LEU A 207 -9.72 11.21 1.99
C LEU A 207 -11.05 11.99 1.89
N ALA A 208 -11.32 12.60 0.74
CA ALA A 208 -12.59 13.27 0.49
C ALA A 208 -13.77 12.30 0.55
N CYS A 209 -13.64 11.10 -0.03
CA CYS A 209 -14.65 10.05 0.03
C CYS A 209 -14.98 9.69 1.49
N VAL A 210 -13.95 9.50 2.33
CA VAL A 210 -14.14 9.19 3.76
C VAL A 210 -14.86 10.32 4.48
N ARG A 211 -14.43 11.57 4.28
CA ARG A 211 -15.07 12.76 4.89
C ARG A 211 -16.52 12.97 4.47
N GLU A 212 -16.84 12.69 3.22
CA GLU A 212 -18.19 12.85 2.69
C GLU A 212 -19.15 11.75 3.14
N ASN A 213 -18.66 10.52 3.31
CA ASN A 213 -19.52 9.35 3.55
C ASN A 213 -19.50 8.83 4.99
N PHE A 214 -18.42 9.05 5.74
CA PHE A 214 -18.18 8.40 7.03
C PHE A 214 -17.90 9.36 8.18
N GLY A 215 -16.96 10.29 8.04
CA GLY A 215 -16.54 11.14 9.16
C GLY A 215 -15.17 11.74 8.94
N ASP A 216 -14.64 12.46 9.93
CA ASP A 216 -13.33 13.12 9.82
C ASP A 216 -12.27 12.32 10.60
N PRO A 217 -11.51 11.44 9.94
CA PRO A 217 -10.61 10.53 10.64
C PRO A 217 -9.46 11.30 11.29
N GLN A 218 -9.16 10.99 12.56
CA GLN A 218 -7.99 11.53 13.27
C GLN A 218 -6.76 10.64 13.13
N VAL A 219 -6.97 9.37 12.80
CA VAL A 219 -5.92 8.37 12.57
C VAL A 219 -6.25 7.58 11.31
N TRP A 220 -5.22 7.27 10.52
CA TRP A 220 -5.31 6.41 9.35
C TRP A 220 -4.28 5.27 9.41
N GLY A 221 -4.74 4.03 9.53
CA GLY A 221 -3.87 2.85 9.46
C GLY A 221 -3.40 2.57 8.05
N ARG A 222 -2.08 2.52 7.84
CA ARG A 222 -1.46 2.29 6.52
C ARG A 222 -0.33 1.27 6.57
N TYR A 223 -0.28 0.45 5.53
CA TYR A 223 0.75 -0.56 5.34
C TYR A 223 2.09 0.10 5.04
N LEU A 224 3.16 -0.37 5.66
CA LEU A 224 4.50 0.18 5.49
C LEU A 224 5.06 -0.09 4.09
N GLY A 225 4.67 -1.23 3.48
CA GLY A 225 5.13 -1.65 2.15
C GLY A 225 4.02 -2.26 1.29
N ASP A 226 4.31 -2.40 0.00
CA ASP A 226 3.42 -3.06 -0.96
C ASP A 226 3.43 -4.58 -0.74
N LYS A 227 2.24 -5.19 -0.72
CA LYS A 227 2.06 -6.64 -0.79
C LYS A 227 1.17 -6.96 -1.99
N GLU A 228 1.75 -7.57 -3.01
CA GLU A 228 1.10 -7.80 -4.30
C GLU A 228 -0.29 -8.44 -4.15
N GLY A 229 -1.30 -7.77 -4.69
CA GLY A 229 -2.69 -8.23 -4.66
C GLY A 229 -3.38 -8.17 -3.29
N VAL A 230 -2.70 -7.63 -2.27
CA VAL A 230 -3.22 -7.53 -0.89
C VAL A 230 -3.31 -6.07 -0.43
N SER A 231 -2.20 -5.33 -0.47
CA SER A 231 -2.15 -3.96 0.03
C SER A 231 -1.15 -3.09 -0.74
N TYR A 232 -1.46 -1.81 -0.85
CA TYR A 232 -0.51 -0.78 -1.23
C TYR A 232 0.15 -0.20 0.01
N GLY A 233 1.46 -0.01 -0.06
CA GLY A 233 2.27 0.65 0.94
C GLY A 233 1.96 2.14 1.04
N LEU A 234 2.34 2.73 2.16
CA LEU A 234 2.30 4.17 2.38
C LEU A 234 3.29 4.84 1.41
N THR A 235 2.80 5.83 0.66
CA THR A 235 3.65 6.63 -0.22
C THR A 235 4.03 7.94 0.46
N PRO A 236 5.14 8.60 0.05
CA PRO A 236 5.48 9.92 0.57
C PRO A 236 4.35 10.94 0.40
N GLU A 237 3.64 10.89 -0.73
CA GLU A 237 2.50 11.78 -1.01
C GLU A 237 1.31 11.48 -0.08
N GLY A 238 1.00 10.20 0.14
CA GLY A 238 -0.07 9.80 1.06
C GLY A 238 0.25 10.17 2.51
N ARG A 239 1.51 10.02 2.93
CA ARG A 239 2.00 10.49 4.23
C ARG A 239 1.84 12.00 4.37
N ASP A 240 2.33 12.76 3.38
CA ASP A 240 2.30 14.22 3.43
C ASP A 240 0.85 14.73 3.45
N LEU A 241 -0.03 14.12 2.65
CA LEU A 241 -1.47 14.40 2.66
C LEU A 241 -2.09 14.20 4.05
N LEU A 242 -1.82 13.08 4.71
CA LEU A 242 -2.36 12.77 6.03
C LEU A 242 -1.88 13.79 7.07
N HIS A 243 -0.57 14.05 7.14
CA HIS A 243 -0.02 15.02 8.09
C HIS A 243 -0.46 16.46 7.82
N GLU A 244 -0.58 16.88 6.55
CA GLU A 244 -1.10 18.22 6.19
C GLU A 244 -2.58 18.40 6.60
N ASN A 245 -3.29 17.30 6.85
CA ASN A 245 -4.67 17.28 7.32
C ASN A 245 -4.79 16.97 8.81
N ASP A 246 -3.68 17.01 9.57
CA ASP A 246 -3.62 16.70 11.00
C ASP A 246 -4.12 15.27 11.33
N ILE A 247 -3.87 14.31 10.42
CA ILE A 247 -4.24 12.90 10.58
C ILE A 247 -2.97 12.09 10.89
N GLN A 248 -2.97 11.40 12.02
CA GLN A 248 -1.86 10.53 12.41
C GLN A 248 -1.88 9.20 11.64
N ILE A 249 -0.72 8.55 11.55
CA ILE A 249 -0.57 7.29 10.82
C ILE A 249 -0.23 6.15 11.78
N LEU A 250 -1.08 5.13 11.81
CA LEU A 250 -0.75 3.83 12.41
C LEU A 250 -0.03 3.00 11.34
N VAL A 251 1.19 2.54 11.64
CA VAL A 251 2.06 1.84 10.66
C VAL A 251 1.89 0.32 10.76
N ILE A 252 1.53 -0.33 9.65
CA ILE A 252 1.16 -1.75 9.60
C ILE A 252 2.20 -2.54 8.81
N TRP A 253 2.66 -3.66 9.37
CA TRP A 253 3.53 -4.64 8.72
C TRP A 253 2.77 -5.93 8.40
N ASN A 254 2.67 -6.31 7.12
CA ASN A 254 1.90 -7.49 6.69
C ASN A 254 2.65 -8.48 5.76
N HIS A 255 3.98 -8.44 5.69
CA HIS A 255 4.77 -9.22 4.73
C HIS A 255 4.95 -10.72 5.09
N PHE A 256 4.20 -11.22 6.07
CA PHE A 256 4.15 -12.62 6.44
C PHE A 256 2.75 -13.24 6.22
N GLU A 257 2.71 -14.57 6.18
CA GLU A 257 1.49 -15.39 6.19
C GLU A 257 1.58 -16.54 7.21
N ASP A 258 2.70 -16.61 7.94
CA ASP A 258 3.00 -17.58 8.97
C ASP A 258 3.74 -16.85 10.10
N ALA A 259 3.07 -16.77 11.25
CA ALA A 259 3.53 -16.09 12.44
C ALA A 259 3.91 -17.12 13.52
N THR A 260 4.66 -18.17 13.15
CA THR A 260 5.12 -19.19 14.11
C THR A 260 6.63 -19.19 14.31
N GLY A 261 7.04 -19.27 15.58
CA GLY A 261 8.43 -19.39 15.99
C GLY A 261 9.15 -18.06 16.21
N TYR A 262 10.00 -18.05 17.24
CA TYR A 262 10.78 -16.88 17.66
C TYR A 262 11.67 -16.30 16.56
N ASP A 263 12.46 -17.14 15.89
CA ASP A 263 13.38 -16.68 14.84
C ASP A 263 12.63 -16.01 13.67
N LYS A 264 11.37 -16.40 13.42
CA LYS A 264 10.52 -15.77 12.41
C LYS A 264 10.04 -14.41 12.87
N GLY A 265 9.59 -14.28 14.12
CA GLY A 265 9.22 -12.99 14.72
C GLY A 265 10.38 -11.99 14.69
N VAL A 266 11.60 -12.44 15.01
CA VAL A 266 12.82 -11.61 14.91
C VAL A 266 13.05 -11.15 13.47
N SER A 267 13.05 -12.07 12.51
CA SER A 267 13.31 -11.75 11.10
C SER A 267 12.28 -10.76 10.53
N GLU A 268 11.00 -10.93 10.84
CA GLU A 268 9.96 -10.01 10.38
C GLU A 268 10.09 -8.63 11.02
N ALA A 269 10.46 -8.56 12.30
CA ALA A 269 10.70 -7.29 12.98
C ALA A 269 11.92 -6.57 12.40
N GLU A 270 13.02 -7.28 12.13
CA GLU A 270 14.21 -6.71 11.47
C GLU A 270 13.86 -6.11 10.10
N ASP A 271 13.10 -6.85 9.28
CA ASP A 271 12.65 -6.39 7.96
C ASP A 271 11.72 -5.16 8.07
N ALA A 272 10.80 -5.15 9.03
CA ALA A 272 9.90 -4.02 9.28
C ALA A 272 10.65 -2.77 9.75
N ILE A 273 11.61 -2.93 10.67
CA ILE A 273 12.46 -1.85 11.17
C ILE A 273 13.28 -1.23 10.04
N ASP A 274 13.92 -2.07 9.21
CA ASP A 274 14.74 -1.57 8.11
C ASP A 274 13.90 -0.81 7.07
N MET A 275 12.70 -1.31 6.75
CA MET A 275 11.77 -0.59 5.88
C MET A 275 11.26 0.72 6.50
N ALA A 276 10.97 0.73 7.80
CA ALA A 276 10.52 1.92 8.52
C ALA A 276 11.60 3.01 8.52
N ARG A 277 12.86 2.63 8.72
CA ARG A 277 14.02 3.54 8.62
C ARG A 277 14.19 4.10 7.22
N ASP A 278 14.11 3.24 6.21
CA ASP A 278 14.27 3.64 4.81
C ASP A 278 13.16 4.60 4.36
N PHE A 279 11.92 4.39 4.85
CA PHE A 279 10.79 5.27 4.59
C PHE A 279 10.83 6.57 5.42
N GLY A 280 11.54 6.57 6.54
CA GLY A 280 11.68 7.72 7.43
C GLY A 280 10.59 7.81 8.50
N VAL A 281 10.06 6.68 8.96
CA VAL A 281 9.18 6.61 10.13
C VAL A 281 9.97 7.08 11.37
N PRO A 282 9.44 8.04 12.17
CA PRO A 282 10.13 8.56 13.35
C PRO A 282 10.36 7.53 14.46
N GLU A 283 11.42 7.74 15.25
CA GLU A 283 11.65 7.01 16.50
C GLU A 283 10.43 7.16 17.44
N GLY A 284 10.08 6.10 18.17
CA GLY A 284 8.95 6.04 19.10
C GLY A 284 7.61 5.64 18.46
N VAL A 285 7.52 5.57 17.13
CA VAL A 285 6.33 5.05 16.46
C VAL A 285 6.24 3.53 16.61
N ALA A 286 5.05 3.02 16.88
CA ALA A 286 4.78 1.59 16.95
C ALA A 286 4.62 0.97 15.56
N LEU A 287 5.23 -0.20 15.35
CA LEU A 287 5.02 -1.01 14.14
C LEU A 287 4.08 -2.18 14.46
N PHE A 288 2.96 -2.27 13.74
CA PHE A 288 1.92 -3.28 14.00
C PHE A 288 2.06 -4.51 13.11
N ALA A 289 2.40 -5.66 13.68
CA ALA A 289 2.35 -6.94 12.95
C ALA A 289 0.89 -7.33 12.64
N ASN A 290 0.55 -7.47 11.36
CA ASN A 290 -0.78 -7.80 10.88
C ASN A 290 -1.03 -9.32 10.86
N VAL A 291 -1.63 -9.85 11.92
CA VAL A 291 -1.96 -11.28 12.04
C VAL A 291 -3.38 -11.53 11.53
N GLU A 292 -3.47 -11.98 10.27
CA GLU A 292 -4.76 -12.35 9.67
C GLU A 292 -5.38 -13.58 10.35
N PRO A 293 -6.72 -13.71 10.37
CA PRO A 293 -7.42 -14.79 11.09
C PRO A 293 -7.05 -16.23 10.66
N ILE A 294 -6.50 -16.39 9.46
CA ILE A 294 -6.11 -17.72 8.93
C ILE A 294 -4.62 -18.02 9.10
N TYR A 295 -3.82 -17.05 9.55
CA TYR A 295 -2.38 -17.24 9.71
C TYR A 295 -2.12 -18.06 10.98
N PRO A 296 -1.26 -19.10 10.90
CA PRO A 296 -0.83 -19.79 12.10
C PRO A 296 -0.01 -18.82 12.96
N ILE A 297 -0.23 -18.84 14.28
CA ILE A 297 0.40 -17.94 15.25
C ILE A 297 0.82 -18.71 16.50
N ASP A 298 1.98 -18.35 17.08
CA ASP A 298 2.38 -18.82 18.41
C ASP A 298 3.04 -17.71 19.27
N SER A 299 3.22 -18.00 20.57
CA SER A 299 3.85 -17.05 21.50
C SER A 299 5.32 -16.77 21.15
N GLY A 300 5.99 -17.72 20.49
CA GLY A 300 7.38 -17.56 20.07
C GLY A 300 7.52 -16.41 19.10
N PHE A 301 6.68 -16.35 18.06
CA PHE A 301 6.66 -15.25 17.11
C PHE A 301 6.41 -13.90 17.80
N LEU A 302 5.40 -13.82 18.67
CA LEU A 302 5.06 -12.59 19.38
C LEU A 302 6.22 -12.10 20.25
N LEU A 303 6.92 -13.01 20.96
CA LEU A 303 8.12 -12.68 21.73
C LEU A 303 9.27 -12.20 20.82
N GLY A 304 9.52 -12.89 19.71
CA GLY A 304 10.57 -12.51 18.76
C GLY A 304 10.33 -11.13 18.15
N TRP A 305 9.09 -10.82 17.78
CA TRP A 305 8.69 -9.50 17.28
C TRP A 305 8.87 -8.42 18.35
N TYR A 306 8.29 -8.64 19.54
CA TYR A 306 8.34 -7.71 20.66
C TYR A 306 9.78 -7.40 21.10
N GLU A 307 10.58 -8.42 21.41
CA GLU A 307 11.94 -8.22 21.93
C GLU A 307 12.85 -7.53 20.91
N THR A 308 12.67 -7.80 19.62
CA THR A 308 13.45 -7.15 18.56
C THR A 308 13.11 -5.66 18.42
N LEU A 309 11.83 -5.30 18.51
CA LEU A 309 11.40 -3.90 18.47
C LEU A 309 11.82 -3.14 19.73
N GLN A 310 11.69 -3.75 20.90
CA GLN A 310 12.13 -3.13 22.17
C GLN A 310 13.64 -2.87 22.24
N ASP A 311 14.45 -3.63 21.49
CA ASP A 311 15.88 -3.37 21.32
C ASP A 311 16.20 -2.33 20.21
N SER A 312 15.18 -1.77 19.56
CA SER A 312 15.25 -0.79 18.48
C SER A 312 14.77 0.62 18.91
N GLU A 313 14.59 1.53 17.95
CA GLU A 313 13.99 2.85 18.13
C GLU A 313 12.46 2.90 17.99
N TYR A 314 11.81 1.77 17.66
CA TYR A 314 10.37 1.68 17.44
C TYR A 314 9.68 0.88 18.55
N GLU A 315 8.38 1.11 18.71
CA GLU A 315 7.56 0.36 19.67
C GLU A 315 6.89 -0.86 19.01
N ALA A 316 6.48 -1.83 19.84
CA ALA A 316 5.85 -3.05 19.36
C ALA A 316 4.32 -2.93 19.33
N GLY A 317 3.72 -3.21 18.17
CA GLY A 317 2.28 -3.33 18.01
C GLY A 317 1.87 -4.64 17.33
N VAL A 318 0.68 -5.15 17.63
CA VAL A 318 0.11 -6.34 16.97
C VAL A 318 -1.36 -6.11 16.67
N TYR A 319 -1.76 -6.48 15.46
CA TYR A 319 -3.14 -6.47 15.01
C TYR A 319 -3.68 -7.88 14.81
N GLY A 320 -4.94 -8.08 15.16
CA GLY A 320 -5.72 -9.28 14.80
C GLY A 320 -6.96 -9.47 15.67
N ILE A 321 -7.57 -10.66 15.59
CA ILE A 321 -8.78 -10.97 16.38
C ILE A 321 -8.40 -11.45 17.78
N PHE A 322 -8.55 -10.59 18.79
CA PHE A 322 -8.29 -10.92 20.19
C PHE A 322 -9.55 -11.36 20.96
N SER A 323 -10.29 -12.32 20.41
CA SER A 323 -11.36 -12.99 21.15
C SER A 323 -10.81 -14.19 21.93
N PRO A 324 -11.30 -14.52 23.15
CA PRO A 324 -10.74 -15.59 23.98
C PRO A 324 -10.67 -17.00 23.33
N ASP A 325 -11.46 -17.24 22.28
CA ASP A 325 -11.48 -18.51 21.55
C ASP A 325 -10.48 -18.54 20.36
N GLU A 326 -9.78 -17.44 20.07
CA GLU A 326 -8.84 -17.29 18.94
C GLU A 326 -7.39 -17.65 19.29
N GLU A 327 -6.65 -18.17 18.32
CA GLU A 327 -5.25 -18.61 18.52
C GLU A 327 -4.33 -17.44 18.92
N LEU A 328 -4.56 -16.24 18.34
CA LEU A 328 -3.78 -15.04 18.66
C LEU A 328 -3.94 -14.62 20.13
N TYR A 329 -5.16 -14.67 20.67
CA TYR A 329 -5.42 -14.36 22.07
C TYR A 329 -4.62 -15.29 22.99
N VAL A 330 -4.66 -16.61 22.73
CA VAL A 330 -3.94 -17.62 23.52
C VAL A 330 -2.42 -17.46 23.38
N ALA A 331 -1.93 -17.18 22.16
CA ALA A 331 -0.52 -16.94 21.91
C ALA A 331 -0.01 -15.71 22.68
N PHE A 332 -0.80 -14.63 22.71
CA PHE A 332 -0.45 -13.41 23.44
C PHE A 332 -0.44 -13.62 24.95
N GLU A 333 -1.47 -14.25 25.53
CA GLU A 333 -1.46 -14.59 26.96
C GLU A 333 -0.27 -15.48 27.32
N THR A 334 0.06 -16.46 26.47
CA THR A 334 1.23 -17.33 26.68
C THR A 334 2.53 -16.53 26.62
N ALA A 335 2.65 -15.58 25.69
CA ALA A 335 3.82 -14.69 25.61
C ALA A 335 3.91 -13.79 26.87
N ALA A 336 2.79 -13.24 27.35
CA ALA A 336 2.73 -12.43 28.57
C ALA A 336 3.05 -13.24 29.85
N GLU A 337 2.73 -14.53 29.89
CA GLU A 337 3.17 -15.43 30.97
C GLU A 337 4.70 -15.62 31.00
N GLU A 338 5.35 -15.56 29.83
CA GLU A 338 6.81 -15.65 29.71
C GLU A 338 7.50 -14.31 29.95
N ASN A 339 6.91 -13.20 29.50
CA ASN A 339 7.40 -11.84 29.67
C ASN A 339 6.25 -10.87 30.02
N GLU A 340 6.12 -10.50 31.30
CA GLU A 340 5.01 -9.67 31.80
C GLU A 340 4.95 -8.26 31.19
N ASN A 341 6.08 -7.75 30.67
CA ASN A 341 6.13 -6.44 30.03
C ASN A 341 5.29 -6.38 28.74
N ILE A 342 4.98 -7.52 28.12
CA ILE A 342 4.08 -7.58 26.96
C ILE A 342 2.72 -6.97 27.25
N LEU A 343 2.24 -7.02 28.49
CA LEU A 343 0.96 -6.41 28.83
C LEU A 343 1.00 -4.88 28.78
N GLU A 344 2.15 -4.27 29.09
CA GLU A 344 2.28 -2.81 29.20
C GLU A 344 2.89 -2.18 27.94
N ASP A 345 3.90 -2.82 27.35
CA ASP A 345 4.75 -2.25 26.30
C ASP A 345 4.47 -2.83 24.89
N TYR A 346 3.44 -3.68 24.74
CA TYR A 346 3.04 -4.25 23.44
C TYR A 346 1.61 -3.81 23.11
N TYR A 347 1.49 -2.88 22.17
CA TYR A 347 0.23 -2.29 21.77
C TYR A 347 -0.67 -3.28 21.01
N VAL A 348 -1.90 -3.45 21.48
CA VAL A 348 -2.90 -4.34 20.88
C VAL A 348 -3.91 -3.53 20.07
N TRP A 349 -3.98 -3.80 18.76
CA TRP A 349 -5.06 -3.36 17.89
C TRP A 349 -5.99 -4.54 17.57
N THR A 350 -7.17 -4.57 18.17
CA THR A 350 -8.07 -5.72 18.05
C THR A 350 -9.11 -5.53 16.94
N ALA A 351 -9.43 -6.61 16.23
CA ALA A 351 -10.56 -6.70 15.31
C ALA A 351 -11.80 -7.39 15.95
N SER A 352 -11.85 -7.46 17.28
CA SER A 352 -12.96 -8.06 18.04
C SER A 352 -13.54 -7.10 19.09
N PRO A 353 -14.87 -7.02 19.25
CA PRO A 353 -15.90 -7.68 18.45
C PRO A 353 -16.17 -6.96 17.12
N TYR A 354 -16.72 -7.67 16.13
CA TYR A 354 -17.14 -7.07 14.86
C TYR A 354 -18.57 -6.51 14.94
N HIS A 355 -18.74 -5.23 14.60
CA HIS A 355 -20.02 -4.52 14.58
C HIS A 355 -20.46 -4.10 13.17
N GLY A 356 -19.53 -4.05 12.22
CA GLY A 356 -19.76 -3.60 10.86
C GLY A 356 -19.48 -2.11 10.66
N ILE A 357 -19.34 -1.73 9.39
CA ILE A 357 -19.05 -0.37 8.97
C ILE A 357 -20.16 0.60 9.37
N THR A 358 -19.76 1.73 9.95
CA THR A 358 -20.65 2.85 10.29
C THR A 358 -19.99 4.18 9.94
N THR A 359 -20.77 5.25 9.92
CA THR A 359 -20.22 6.60 10.02
C THR A 359 -19.67 6.84 11.43
N GLU A 360 -18.81 7.83 11.61
CA GLU A 360 -18.28 8.28 12.91
C GLU A 360 -19.43 8.58 13.89
N GLU A 361 -20.45 9.32 13.46
CA GLU A 361 -21.62 9.67 14.30
C GLU A 361 -22.39 8.45 14.79
N ASN A 362 -22.35 7.34 14.05
CA ASN A 362 -23.08 6.11 14.37
C ASN A 362 -22.16 4.96 14.80
N ALA A 363 -20.90 5.26 15.11
CA ALA A 363 -19.95 4.28 15.59
C ALA A 363 -20.44 3.64 16.91
N PRO A 364 -20.15 2.34 17.12
CA PRO A 364 -20.55 1.66 18.34
C PRO A 364 -19.85 2.26 19.57
N ASP A 365 -20.47 2.14 20.73
CA ASP A 365 -19.79 2.47 22.00
C ASP A 365 -18.50 1.64 22.13
N TYR A 366 -17.41 2.27 22.57
CA TYR A 366 -16.10 1.63 22.71
C TYR A 366 -16.17 0.41 23.65
N ASN A 367 -15.94 -0.79 23.11
CA ASN A 367 -15.99 -2.06 23.84
C ASN A 367 -15.16 -3.17 23.15
N PRO A 368 -13.84 -2.97 22.98
CA PRO A 368 -12.95 -3.99 22.42
C PRO A 368 -12.85 -5.25 23.29
N GLU A 369 -12.52 -6.37 22.63
CA GLU A 369 -12.04 -7.58 23.28
C GLU A 369 -10.51 -7.68 23.14
N ALA A 370 -9.83 -7.83 24.27
CA ALA A 370 -8.38 -8.05 24.38
C ALA A 370 -8.03 -8.79 25.68
N PRO A 371 -6.82 -9.37 25.79
CA PRO A 371 -6.33 -9.97 27.03
C PRO A 371 -6.36 -8.99 28.21
N GLU A 372 -6.63 -9.49 29.41
CA GLU A 372 -6.72 -8.66 30.61
C GLU A 372 -5.37 -7.97 30.88
N GLY A 373 -5.39 -6.64 30.97
CA GLY A 373 -4.20 -5.83 31.26
C GLY A 373 -3.37 -5.44 30.04
N ALA A 374 -3.74 -5.86 28.82
CA ALA A 374 -3.06 -5.44 27.61
C ALA A 374 -3.29 -3.94 27.32
N THR A 375 -2.23 -3.25 26.88
CA THR A 375 -2.29 -1.88 26.37
C THR A 375 -2.99 -1.85 25.01
N LEU A 376 -4.17 -1.25 24.93
CA LEU A 376 -4.93 -1.12 23.69
C LEU A 376 -4.46 0.09 22.88
N ALA A 377 -4.25 -0.13 21.58
CA ALA A 377 -4.06 0.94 20.60
C ALA A 377 -5.35 1.29 19.86
N GLY A 378 -6.20 0.30 19.62
CA GLY A 378 -7.44 0.53 18.93
C GLY A 378 -8.29 -0.71 18.73
N TRP A 379 -9.44 -0.49 18.10
CA TRP A 379 -10.46 -1.47 17.84
C TRP A 379 -11.05 -1.26 16.44
N GLN A 380 -10.69 -2.14 15.51
CA GLN A 380 -11.34 -2.21 14.21
C GLN A 380 -12.69 -2.91 14.38
N TYR A 381 -13.77 -2.13 14.29
CA TYR A 381 -15.12 -2.63 14.55
C TYR A 381 -15.90 -2.91 13.25
N GLY A 382 -15.40 -2.46 12.10
CA GLY A 382 -16.05 -2.64 10.80
C GLY A 382 -15.03 -2.79 9.68
N ILE A 383 -15.34 -3.61 8.68
CA ILE A 383 -14.45 -3.94 7.55
C ILE A 383 -15.15 -3.76 6.20
N ASP A 384 -14.36 -3.48 5.17
CA ASP A 384 -14.74 -3.43 3.75
C ASP A 384 -15.94 -2.50 3.46
N ALA A 385 -15.78 -1.21 3.73
CA ALA A 385 -16.77 -0.22 3.34
C ALA A 385 -16.96 -0.18 1.81
N GLU A 386 -18.22 -0.30 1.35
CA GLU A 386 -18.53 -0.32 -0.09
C GLU A 386 -18.27 1.03 -0.78
N ALA A 387 -18.43 2.16 -0.06
CA ALA A 387 -18.35 3.49 -0.65
C ALA A 387 -16.91 3.96 -0.86
N CYS A 388 -16.05 3.71 0.12
CA CYS A 388 -14.62 3.98 0.10
C CYS A 388 -13.97 2.73 0.69
N ASN A 389 -12.99 2.11 0.02
CA ASN A 389 -12.39 0.84 0.44
C ASN A 389 -11.55 0.99 1.71
N ILE A 390 -12.23 1.12 2.86
CA ILE A 390 -11.68 1.39 4.19
C ILE A 390 -12.36 0.51 5.23
N ASP A 391 -11.68 0.37 6.36
CA ASP A 391 -12.17 -0.22 7.59
C ASP A 391 -12.35 0.89 8.63
N THR A 392 -13.25 0.70 9.61
CA THR A 392 -13.59 1.73 10.60
C THR A 392 -13.10 1.35 11.99
N VAL A 393 -12.42 2.29 12.65
CA VAL A 393 -11.63 2.02 13.85
C VAL A 393 -11.89 3.07 14.93
N TRP A 394 -11.94 2.60 16.18
CA TRP A 394 -11.76 3.45 17.36
C TRP A 394 -10.32 3.32 17.86
N PHE A 395 -9.61 4.43 18.02
CA PHE A 395 -8.27 4.45 18.59
C PHE A 395 -8.29 4.98 20.02
N GLU A 396 -7.44 4.42 20.87
CA GLU A 396 -7.26 4.91 22.24
C GLU A 396 -6.41 6.18 22.23
N GLY A 397 -6.82 7.18 23.00
CA GLY A 397 -6.12 8.46 23.06
C GLY A 397 -4.67 8.36 23.52
N GLU A 398 -4.39 7.46 24.46
CA GLU A 398 -3.04 7.23 24.97
C GLU A 398 -2.10 6.60 23.92
N ALA A 399 -2.65 5.95 22.89
CA ALA A 399 -1.86 5.36 21.81
C ALA A 399 -1.47 6.37 20.71
N LEU A 400 -2.05 7.57 20.72
CA LEU A 400 -1.71 8.65 19.77
C LEU A 400 -0.25 9.09 19.90
N ASP A 401 0.39 8.83 21.04
CA ASP A 401 1.81 9.13 21.28
C ASP A 401 2.77 8.20 20.51
N VAL A 402 2.29 7.04 20.03
CA VAL A 402 3.07 6.05 19.27
C VAL A 402 2.61 5.92 17.81
N PHE A 403 1.73 6.81 17.37
CA PHE A 403 1.38 6.95 15.95
C PHE A 403 2.19 8.09 15.33
N TRP A 404 2.42 8.02 14.02
CA TRP A 404 3.24 9.00 13.30
C TRP A 404 2.47 10.29 13.04
#